data_AF-A0A938T6R3-F1
#
_entry.id   AF-A0A938T6R3-F1
#
_cell.length_a   1.000
_cell.length_b   1.000
_cell.length_c   1.000
_cell.angle_alpha   90.00
_cell.angle_beta   90.00
_cell.angle_gamma   90.00
#
_symmetry.space_group_name_H-M   'P 1'
#
loop_
_entity.id
_entity.type
_entity.pdbx_description
1 polymer ?
#
loop_
_entity_poly.entity_id
_entity_poly.type
_entity_poly.pdbx_seq_one_letter_code
_entity_poly.pdbx_strand_id
1 'polypeptide(L)'
;MRVESKNRWFHLLPGFSLAIVLIQILVEGHRWQMYPIYVYAVFLFALTFKNMRFAQRPSDKPKSKGNLLFRIVGGISNVLLLVVIAMPPLLLPVFKLPIPTGPYNVGTRYDYFIDKNRPEPLTPDSTDFQEISVQVWYPAEISSDDRPVAYWENASEKSEIISRFWGGLPTFFFSHFSLVRTHYYLDANLSKTEWTYPVLIFNQGSIGLPSLNTVLMQDLASNGFIVFAIGHSDHIPFFVKPDGTIRAFDPASEALQAKMRENDGPEVRSTAKQELLLRKFLEKNPHNQKSLFRWVEDISFAIDELERLNSGKGFFIGKA
;
A
#
# COMPACT_ATOMS: atom_id res chain seq x y z
N MET A 1 -9.34 -47.03 -43.59
CA MET A 1 -9.45 -45.58 -43.31
C MET A 1 -9.50 -45.42 -41.79
N ARG A 2 -8.40 -44.99 -41.15
CA ARG A 2 -8.28 -44.88 -39.69
C ARG A 2 -9.19 -43.73 -39.22
N VAL A 3 -10.25 -44.04 -38.50
CA VAL A 3 -11.06 -43.04 -37.81
C VAL A 3 -10.19 -42.49 -36.68
N GLU A 4 -9.63 -41.30 -36.87
CA GLU A 4 -8.98 -40.55 -35.79
C GLU A 4 -9.97 -40.44 -34.63
N SER A 5 -9.68 -41.11 -33.52
CA SER A 5 -10.42 -40.92 -32.29
C SER A 5 -10.22 -39.46 -31.88
N LYS A 6 -11.21 -38.61 -32.13
CA LYS A 6 -11.20 -37.22 -31.64
C LYS A 6 -10.89 -37.26 -30.15
N ASN A 7 -9.76 -36.69 -29.79
CA ASN A 7 -9.22 -36.62 -28.44
C ASN A 7 -10.26 -36.05 -27.47
N ARG A 8 -10.94 -36.94 -26.73
CA ARG A 8 -12.05 -36.58 -25.83
C ARG A 8 -11.60 -35.70 -24.66
N TRP A 9 -10.30 -35.69 -24.36
CA TRP A 9 -9.71 -34.89 -23.28
C TRP A 9 -9.88 -33.38 -23.48
N PHE A 10 -10.02 -32.90 -24.71
CA PHE A 10 -10.27 -31.47 -24.98
C PHE A 10 -11.55 -30.95 -24.33
N HIS A 11 -12.55 -31.81 -24.11
CA HIS A 11 -13.78 -31.43 -23.40
C HIS A 11 -13.57 -31.24 -21.90
N LEU A 12 -12.49 -31.77 -21.33
CA LEU A 12 -12.17 -31.66 -19.91
C LEU A 12 -11.40 -30.36 -19.59
N LEU A 13 -10.84 -29.67 -20.59
CA LEU A 13 -10.04 -28.45 -20.42
C LEU A 13 -10.70 -27.39 -19.53
N PRO A 14 -11.99 -27.04 -19.70
CA PRO A 14 -12.64 -26.04 -18.84
C PRO A 14 -12.75 -26.49 -17.38
N GLY A 15 -12.89 -27.80 -17.14
CA GLY A 15 -12.85 -28.37 -15.79
C GLY A 15 -11.46 -28.29 -15.17
N PHE A 16 -10.41 -28.53 -15.94
CA PHE A 16 -9.02 -28.31 -15.49
C PHE A 16 -8.75 -26.84 -15.17
N SER A 17 -9.26 -25.90 -15.98
CA SER A 17 -9.14 -24.47 -15.70
C SER A 17 -9.79 -24.08 -14.36
N LEU A 18 -10.97 -24.64 -14.04
CA LEU A 18 -11.59 -24.43 -12.72
C LEU A 18 -10.76 -25.03 -11.58
N ALA A 19 -10.20 -26.22 -11.76
CA ALA A 19 -9.32 -26.82 -10.76
C ALA A 19 -8.07 -25.95 -10.51
N ILE A 20 -7.47 -25.39 -11.56
CA ILE A 20 -6.34 -24.45 -11.44
C ILE A 20 -6.76 -23.19 -10.70
N VAL A 21 -7.92 -22.61 -11.00
CA VAL A 21 -8.46 -21.45 -10.27
C VAL A 21 -8.65 -21.77 -8.79
N LEU A 22 -9.23 -22.94 -8.46
CA LEU A 22 -9.42 -23.35 -7.07
C LEU A 22 -8.08 -23.53 -6.34
N ILE A 23 -7.10 -24.17 -6.97
CA ILE A 23 -5.76 -24.33 -6.40
C ILE A 23 -5.12 -22.96 -6.16
N GLN A 24 -5.19 -22.05 -7.13
CA GLN A 24 -4.60 -20.71 -6.99
C GLN A 24 -5.27 -19.94 -5.83
N ILE A 25 -6.60 -20.01 -5.69
CA ILE A 25 -7.32 -19.38 -4.57
C ILE A 25 -6.91 -19.99 -3.22
N LEU A 26 -6.72 -21.31 -3.15
CA LEU A 26 -6.33 -22.00 -1.92
C LEU A 26 -4.87 -21.73 -1.52
N VAL A 27 -3.96 -21.57 -2.50
CA VAL A 27 -2.52 -21.41 -2.25
C VAL A 27 -2.14 -19.94 -2.05
N GLU A 28 -2.62 -19.05 -2.91
CA GLU A 28 -2.24 -17.62 -2.88
C GLU A 28 -3.30 -16.73 -2.21
N GLY A 29 -4.49 -17.26 -1.95
CA GLY A 29 -5.66 -16.46 -1.63
C GLY A 29 -6.33 -15.87 -2.87
N HIS A 30 -7.50 -15.27 -2.66
CA HIS A 30 -8.19 -14.53 -3.68
C HIS A 30 -7.70 -13.08 -3.71
N ARG A 31 -7.64 -12.49 -4.91
CA ARG A 31 -7.38 -11.07 -5.11
C ARG A 31 -8.24 -10.54 -6.25
N TRP A 32 -8.71 -9.30 -6.13
CA TRP A 32 -9.71 -8.76 -7.05
C TRP A 32 -9.20 -8.72 -8.50
N GLN A 33 -7.90 -8.58 -8.72
CA GLN A 33 -7.26 -8.61 -10.04
C GLN A 33 -7.53 -9.92 -10.79
N MET A 34 -7.74 -11.02 -10.06
CA MET A 34 -7.97 -12.34 -10.65
C MET A 34 -9.46 -12.61 -10.90
N TYR A 35 -10.37 -11.78 -10.39
CA TYR A 35 -11.82 -11.99 -10.54
C TYR A 35 -12.27 -12.05 -12.01
N PRO A 36 -11.76 -11.23 -12.95
CA PRO A 36 -12.09 -11.37 -14.36
C PRO A 36 -11.72 -12.76 -14.91
N ILE A 37 -10.57 -13.31 -14.51
CA ILE A 37 -10.12 -14.66 -14.90
C ILE A 37 -11.04 -15.72 -14.29
N TYR A 38 -11.42 -15.59 -13.01
CA TYR A 38 -12.31 -16.53 -12.34
C TYR A 38 -13.69 -16.57 -13.00
N VAL A 39 -14.28 -15.39 -13.26
CA VAL A 39 -15.57 -15.25 -13.93
C VAL A 39 -15.50 -15.85 -15.34
N TYR A 40 -14.41 -15.58 -16.08
CA TYR A 40 -14.21 -16.14 -17.41
C TYR A 40 -14.06 -17.67 -17.39
N ALA A 41 -13.33 -18.24 -16.42
CA ALA A 41 -13.19 -19.69 -16.28
C ALA A 41 -14.54 -20.37 -15.97
N VAL A 42 -15.34 -19.79 -15.07
CA VAL A 42 -16.71 -20.27 -14.76
C VAL A 42 -17.61 -20.14 -15.98
N PHE A 43 -17.53 -19.04 -16.71
CA PHE A 43 -18.30 -18.82 -17.93
C PHE A 43 -17.95 -19.84 -19.02
N LEU A 44 -16.67 -20.07 -19.28
CA LEU A 44 -16.20 -21.10 -20.23
C LEU A 44 -16.64 -22.50 -19.83
N PHE A 45 -16.56 -22.82 -18.53
CA PHE A 45 -17.05 -24.09 -18.02
C PHE A 45 -18.55 -24.22 -18.25
N ALA A 46 -19.37 -23.22 -17.90
CA ALA A 46 -20.82 -23.26 -18.08
C ALA A 46 -21.22 -23.46 -19.56
N LEU A 47 -20.56 -22.78 -20.50
CA LEU A 47 -20.80 -22.93 -21.94
C LEU A 47 -20.49 -24.34 -22.46
N THR A 48 -19.46 -24.98 -21.90
CA THR A 48 -18.96 -26.28 -22.36
C THR A 48 -19.49 -27.46 -21.53
N PHE A 49 -20.10 -27.19 -20.38
CA PHE A 49 -20.59 -28.19 -19.43
C PHE A 49 -21.61 -29.14 -20.05
N LYS A 50 -22.53 -28.60 -20.87
CA LYS A 50 -23.49 -29.41 -21.62
C LYS A 50 -22.78 -30.34 -22.61
N ASN A 51 -21.70 -29.89 -23.24
CA ASN A 51 -20.89 -30.72 -24.15
C ASN A 51 -20.07 -31.79 -23.41
N MET A 52 -19.76 -31.60 -22.12
CA MET A 52 -19.13 -32.62 -21.27
C MET A 52 -20.14 -33.70 -20.84
N ARG A 53 -21.34 -33.30 -20.40
CA ARG A 53 -22.41 -34.23 -20.00
C ARG A 53 -22.98 -35.00 -21.18
N PHE A 54 -23.03 -34.34 -22.33
CA PHE A 54 -23.34 -34.92 -23.61
C PHE A 54 -22.05 -35.10 -24.41
N ALA A 55 -21.18 -36.02 -23.97
CA ALA A 55 -20.39 -36.82 -24.91
C ALA A 55 -21.37 -37.67 -25.75
N GLN A 56 -22.26 -37.00 -26.48
CA GLN A 56 -23.23 -37.58 -27.36
C GLN A 56 -22.45 -38.36 -28.42
N ARG A 57 -22.90 -39.60 -28.61
CA ARG A 57 -22.59 -40.46 -29.76
C ARG A 57 -22.38 -39.62 -31.02
N PRO A 58 -21.45 -40.00 -31.91
CA PRO A 58 -21.15 -39.23 -33.12
C PRO A 58 -22.46 -38.92 -33.83
N SER A 59 -22.90 -37.67 -33.69
CA SER A 59 -24.11 -37.20 -34.33
C SER A 59 -23.64 -36.61 -35.64
N ASP A 60 -24.10 -37.20 -36.73
CA ASP A 60 -23.98 -36.70 -38.11
C ASP A 60 -24.78 -35.40 -38.28
N LYS A 61 -24.55 -34.40 -37.42
CA LYS A 61 -25.04 -33.05 -37.66
C LYS A 61 -24.14 -32.45 -38.73
N PRO A 62 -24.71 -31.96 -39.85
CA PRO A 62 -23.94 -31.31 -40.88
C PRO A 62 -23.16 -30.16 -40.24
N LYS A 63 -21.84 -30.13 -40.46
CA LYS A 63 -21.00 -29.01 -40.05
C LYS A 63 -21.55 -27.76 -40.73
N SER A 64 -22.34 -26.96 -39.99
CA SER A 64 -22.77 -25.65 -40.45
C SER A 64 -21.52 -24.91 -40.94
N LYS A 65 -21.48 -24.57 -42.22
CA LYS A 65 -20.43 -23.73 -42.81
C LYS A 65 -20.66 -22.31 -42.28
N GLY A 66 -20.42 -22.12 -40.99
CA GLY A 66 -20.47 -20.80 -40.36
C GLY A 66 -19.51 -19.88 -41.11
N ASN A 67 -20.00 -18.71 -41.47
CA ASN A 67 -19.27 -17.68 -42.21
C ASN A 67 -17.85 -17.50 -41.62
N LEU A 68 -16.81 -17.73 -42.44
CA LEU A 68 -15.40 -17.66 -42.02
C LEU A 68 -15.08 -16.34 -41.30
N LEU A 69 -15.66 -15.24 -41.79
CA LEU A 69 -15.54 -13.91 -41.18
C LEU A 69 -15.98 -13.91 -39.71
N PHE A 70 -17.13 -14.51 -39.38
CA PHE A 70 -17.62 -14.57 -37.99
C PHE A 70 -16.70 -15.38 -37.07
N ARG A 71 -16.04 -16.42 -37.61
CA ARG A 71 -15.06 -17.22 -36.85
C ARG A 71 -13.79 -16.43 -36.58
N ILE A 72 -13.31 -15.67 -37.58
CA ILE A 72 -12.13 -14.80 -37.44
C ILE A 72 -12.43 -13.68 -36.46
N VAL A 73 -13.55 -12.96 -36.63
CA VAL A 73 -13.98 -11.87 -35.75
C VAL A 73 -14.15 -12.39 -34.32
N GLY A 74 -14.86 -13.52 -34.12
CA GLY A 74 -15.01 -14.12 -32.79
C GLY A 74 -13.69 -14.55 -32.15
N GLY A 75 -12.76 -15.08 -32.95
CA GLY A 75 -11.41 -15.40 -32.50
C GLY A 75 -10.62 -14.18 -32.04
N ILE A 76 -10.61 -13.12 -32.85
CA ILE A 76 -9.95 -11.84 -32.51
C ILE A 76 -10.57 -11.22 -31.27
N SER A 77 -11.91 -11.16 -31.19
CA SER A 77 -12.61 -10.64 -30.01
C SER A 77 -12.28 -11.43 -28.75
N ASN A 78 -12.16 -12.76 -28.84
CA ASN A 78 -11.76 -13.58 -27.70
C ASN A 78 -10.32 -13.32 -27.27
N VAL A 79 -9.39 -13.14 -28.22
CA VAL A 79 -8.00 -12.77 -27.90
C VAL A 79 -7.95 -11.40 -27.23
N LEU A 80 -8.67 -10.40 -27.75
CA LEU A 80 -8.74 -9.08 -27.15
C LEU A 80 -9.34 -9.12 -25.74
N LEU A 81 -10.40 -9.92 -25.53
CA LEU A 81 -10.99 -10.14 -24.22
C LEU A 81 -9.98 -10.76 -23.24
N LEU A 82 -9.21 -11.76 -23.67
CA LEU A 82 -8.17 -12.38 -22.85
C LEU A 82 -7.08 -11.39 -22.47
N VAL A 83 -6.68 -10.49 -23.38
CA VAL A 83 -5.75 -9.41 -23.07
C VAL A 83 -6.32 -8.52 -21.98
N VAL A 84 -7.56 -8.04 -22.12
CA VAL A 84 -8.22 -7.20 -21.10
C VAL A 84 -8.33 -7.91 -19.75
N ILE A 85 -8.68 -9.19 -19.74
CA ILE A 85 -8.78 -10.02 -18.53
C ILE A 85 -7.41 -10.20 -17.84
N ALA A 86 -6.33 -10.29 -18.60
CA ALA A 86 -4.97 -10.46 -18.07
C ALA A 86 -4.32 -9.13 -17.62
N MET A 87 -4.85 -7.98 -18.03
CA MET A 87 -4.26 -6.67 -17.70
C MET A 87 -4.21 -6.37 -16.18
N PRO A 88 -5.28 -6.56 -15.38
CA PRO A 88 -5.25 -6.20 -13.96
C PRO A 88 -4.10 -6.84 -13.16
N PRO A 89 -3.85 -8.17 -13.20
CA PRO A 89 -2.74 -8.76 -12.44
C PRO A 89 -1.35 -8.39 -12.99
N LEU A 90 -1.25 -7.97 -14.25
CA LEU A 90 0.02 -7.50 -14.85
C LEU A 90 0.33 -6.06 -14.46
N LEU A 91 -0.67 -5.19 -14.44
CA LEU A 91 -0.51 -3.78 -14.12
C LEU A 91 -0.48 -3.51 -12.60
N LEU A 92 -1.18 -4.34 -11.81
CA LEU A 92 -1.31 -4.19 -10.36
C LEU A 92 -0.91 -5.49 -9.65
N PRO A 93 0.37 -5.90 -9.74
CA PRO A 93 0.84 -7.15 -9.18
C PRO A 93 0.94 -7.08 -7.64
N VAL A 94 0.83 -8.24 -7.00
CA VAL A 94 1.30 -8.42 -5.63
C VAL A 94 2.82 -8.53 -5.68
N PHE A 95 3.52 -7.42 -5.46
CA PHE A 95 4.98 -7.37 -5.51
C PHE A 95 5.62 -7.96 -4.24
N LYS A 96 6.93 -8.22 -4.33
CA LYS A 96 7.76 -8.57 -3.17
C LYS A 96 8.66 -7.39 -2.86
N LEU A 97 8.72 -7.02 -1.57
CA LEU A 97 9.68 -6.02 -1.12
C LEU A 97 11.11 -6.60 -1.15
N PRO A 98 12.11 -5.79 -1.50
CA PRO A 98 13.51 -6.23 -1.42
C PRO A 98 13.86 -6.60 0.02
N ILE A 99 14.74 -7.59 0.16
CA ILE A 99 15.27 -8.00 1.47
C ILE A 99 16.22 -6.88 1.95
N PRO A 100 16.11 -6.39 3.20
CA PRO A 100 17.05 -5.45 3.76
C PRO A 100 18.50 -5.96 3.67
N THR A 101 19.45 -5.06 3.43
CA THR A 101 20.83 -5.42 3.12
C THR A 101 21.73 -5.57 4.35
N GLY A 102 21.34 -4.97 5.48
CA GLY A 102 22.13 -4.96 6.70
C GLY A 102 21.99 -6.23 7.55
N PRO A 103 22.84 -6.38 8.58
CA PRO A 103 22.91 -7.60 9.39
C PRO A 103 21.78 -7.71 10.44
N TYR A 104 21.04 -6.63 10.72
CA TYR A 104 20.02 -6.61 11.75
C TYR A 104 18.65 -6.98 11.21
N ASN A 105 17.87 -7.74 11.99
CA ASN A 105 16.44 -7.79 11.77
C ASN A 105 15.81 -6.43 12.10
N VAL A 106 14.61 -6.18 11.57
CA VAL A 106 13.97 -4.88 11.65
C VAL A 106 12.72 -4.95 12.51
N GLY A 107 12.67 -4.13 13.55
CA GLY A 107 11.46 -3.85 14.33
C GLY A 107 10.81 -2.56 13.84
N THR A 108 9.50 -2.45 14.03
CA THR A 108 8.79 -1.18 13.94
C THR A 108 7.85 -1.00 15.12
N ARG A 109 7.52 0.24 15.45
CA ARG A 109 6.48 0.60 16.41
C ARG A 109 5.82 1.90 15.98
N TYR A 110 4.59 2.12 16.44
CA TYR A 110 3.90 3.40 16.28
C TYR A 110 3.90 4.12 17.62
N ASP A 111 4.45 5.34 17.63
CA ASP A 111 4.33 6.28 18.72
C ASP A 111 3.39 7.41 18.31
N TYR A 112 2.74 8.01 19.31
CA TYR A 112 1.73 9.04 19.10
C TYR A 112 1.80 10.06 20.21
N PHE A 113 2.01 11.31 19.82
CA PHE A 113 2.19 12.40 20.75
C PHE A 113 1.13 13.47 20.53
N ILE A 114 0.77 14.17 21.61
CA ILE A 114 -0.21 15.25 21.60
C ILE A 114 0.46 16.46 22.23
N ASP A 115 0.69 17.49 21.43
CA ASP A 115 1.22 18.76 21.91
C ASP A 115 0.09 19.65 22.44
N LYS A 116 -0.12 19.61 23.74
CA LYS A 116 -1.17 20.36 24.44
C LYS A 116 -1.01 21.88 24.39
N ASN A 117 0.13 22.39 23.89
CA ASN A 117 0.36 23.83 23.77
C ASN A 117 -0.04 24.37 22.40
N ARG A 118 -0.31 23.48 21.42
CA ARG A 118 -0.66 23.86 20.06
C ARG A 118 -2.05 23.31 19.70
N PRO A 119 -2.98 24.15 19.21
CA PRO A 119 -4.29 23.68 18.78
C PRO A 119 -4.21 22.90 17.47
N GLU A 120 -5.13 21.94 17.26
CA GLU A 120 -5.23 21.19 16.00
C GLU A 120 -5.79 22.10 14.89
N PRO A 121 -5.07 22.28 13.77
CA PRO A 121 -5.50 23.17 12.68
C PRO A 121 -6.69 22.69 11.86
N LEU A 122 -6.98 21.39 11.86
CA LEU A 122 -8.02 20.81 11.01
C LEU A 122 -9.42 20.83 11.63
N THR A 123 -9.55 21.27 12.88
CA THR A 123 -10.83 21.38 13.58
C THR A 123 -11.03 22.78 14.16
N PRO A 124 -12.28 23.27 14.25
CA PRO A 124 -12.60 24.49 14.98
C PRO A 124 -12.63 24.29 16.50
N ASP A 125 -12.53 23.05 17.00
CA ASP A 125 -12.55 22.75 18.43
C ASP A 125 -11.26 23.21 19.13
N SER A 126 -11.38 24.17 20.05
CA SER A 126 -10.26 24.69 20.83
C SER A 126 -9.71 23.73 21.88
N THR A 127 -10.36 22.59 22.07
CA THR A 127 -9.91 21.51 22.96
C THR A 127 -9.21 20.37 22.24
N ASP A 128 -9.15 20.42 20.90
CA ASP A 128 -8.31 19.53 20.10
C ASP A 128 -6.92 20.13 19.91
N PHE A 129 -5.91 19.29 20.08
CA PHE A 129 -4.51 19.70 20.14
C PHE A 129 -3.72 19.05 19.01
N GLN A 130 -2.60 19.65 18.63
CA GLN A 130 -1.77 19.15 17.56
C GLN A 130 -1.30 17.73 17.89
N GLU A 131 -1.70 16.79 17.04
CA GLU A 131 -1.28 15.41 17.15
C GLU A 131 -0.16 15.10 16.17
N ILE A 132 0.77 14.27 16.61
CA ILE A 132 1.96 13.90 15.83
C ILE A 132 2.08 12.38 15.90
N SER A 133 2.00 11.74 14.74
CA SER A 133 2.22 10.30 14.61
C SER A 133 3.65 10.04 14.18
N VAL A 134 4.32 9.09 14.84
CA VAL A 134 5.69 8.71 14.51
C VAL A 134 5.76 7.21 14.34
N GLN A 135 6.15 6.76 13.15
CA GLN A 135 6.50 5.36 12.95
C GLN A 135 8.01 5.20 13.12
N VAL A 136 8.41 4.40 14.10
CA VAL A 136 9.82 4.17 14.41
C VAL A 136 10.26 2.85 13.82
N TRP A 137 11.46 2.84 13.24
CA TRP A 137 12.12 1.67 12.67
C TRP A 137 13.46 1.47 13.36
N TYR A 138 13.78 0.25 13.76
CA TYR A 138 14.97 0.01 14.59
C TYR A 138 15.53 -1.41 14.42
N PRO A 139 16.82 -1.62 14.72
CA PRO A 139 17.41 -2.96 14.80
C PRO A 139 16.71 -3.79 15.89
N ALA A 140 16.27 -5.01 15.58
CA ALA A 140 15.44 -5.80 16.49
C ALA A 140 15.94 -7.23 16.74
N GLU A 141 15.58 -7.77 17.90
CA GLU A 141 15.66 -9.17 18.26
C GLU A 141 14.30 -9.84 17.97
N ILE A 142 14.30 -10.84 17.09
CA ILE A 142 13.09 -11.51 16.63
C ILE A 142 12.94 -12.84 17.36
N SER A 143 11.76 -13.04 17.95
CA SER A 143 11.36 -14.27 18.62
C SER A 143 10.71 -15.24 17.63
N SER A 144 10.59 -16.52 17.99
CA SER A 144 9.95 -17.53 17.14
C SER A 144 8.49 -17.25 16.79
N ASP A 145 7.82 -16.50 17.65
CA ASP A 145 6.39 -16.18 17.54
C ASP A 145 6.13 -14.93 16.69
N ASP A 146 7.17 -14.13 16.44
CA ASP A 146 7.06 -12.93 15.63
C ASP A 146 6.79 -13.28 14.17
N ARG A 147 5.97 -12.44 13.52
CA ARG A 147 5.58 -12.61 12.13
C ARG A 147 5.77 -11.30 11.38
N PRO A 148 6.29 -11.34 10.14
CA PRO A 148 6.42 -10.14 9.35
C PRO A 148 5.06 -9.51 9.09
N VAL A 149 5.03 -8.20 9.22
CA VAL A 149 3.82 -7.40 9.09
C VAL A 149 3.36 -7.39 7.62
N ALA A 150 2.05 -7.23 7.41
CA ALA A 150 1.54 -6.99 6.06
C ALA A 150 1.88 -5.55 5.65
N TYR A 151 2.31 -5.32 4.40
CA TYR A 151 2.64 -3.97 3.92
C TYR A 151 1.48 -2.98 4.05
N TRP A 152 0.26 -3.51 4.00
CA TRP A 152 -0.98 -2.76 4.14
C TRP A 152 -1.85 -3.31 5.26
N GLU A 153 -1.42 -3.08 6.50
CA GLU A 153 -2.20 -3.39 7.72
C GLU A 153 -3.54 -2.62 7.74
N ASN A 154 -4.54 -3.12 8.46
CA ASN A 154 -5.89 -2.53 8.52
C ASN A 154 -6.43 -2.20 7.11
N ALA A 155 -6.22 -3.13 6.17
CA ALA A 155 -6.37 -2.88 4.74
C ALA A 155 -7.74 -2.31 4.36
N SER A 156 -8.81 -2.78 5.00
CA SER A 156 -10.17 -2.29 4.73
C SER A 156 -10.31 -0.80 5.06
N GLU A 157 -9.91 -0.41 6.27
CA GLU A 157 -10.01 0.96 6.78
C GLU A 157 -9.07 1.90 6.01
N LYS A 158 -7.79 1.52 5.85
CA LYS A 158 -6.83 2.32 5.06
C LYS A 158 -7.27 2.48 3.61
N SER A 159 -7.84 1.45 2.98
CA SER A 159 -8.29 1.56 1.59
C SER A 159 -9.54 2.42 1.45
N GLU A 160 -10.42 2.48 2.45
CA GLU A 160 -11.55 3.43 2.46
C GLU A 160 -11.06 4.88 2.57
N ILE A 161 -10.12 5.15 3.48
CA ILE A 161 -9.56 6.49 3.63
C ILE A 161 -8.88 6.92 2.32
N ILE A 162 -8.05 6.05 1.75
CA ILE A 162 -7.33 6.34 0.49
C ILE A 162 -8.27 6.46 -0.71
N SER A 163 -9.34 5.68 -0.77
CA SER A 163 -10.40 5.86 -1.77
C SER A 163 -10.89 7.31 -1.80
N ARG A 164 -11.14 7.92 -0.63
CA ARG A 164 -11.61 9.32 -0.52
C ARG A 164 -10.54 10.32 -0.92
N PHE A 165 -9.28 10.13 -0.52
CA PHE A 165 -8.18 11.03 -0.88
C PHE A 165 -7.81 11.01 -2.36
N TRP A 166 -7.97 9.86 -3.03
CA TRP A 166 -7.51 9.65 -4.40
C TRP A 166 -8.67 9.65 -5.40
N GLY A 167 -9.61 10.59 -5.24
CA GLY A 167 -10.65 10.85 -6.22
C GLY A 167 -11.78 9.81 -6.29
N GLY A 168 -12.01 9.06 -5.21
CA GLY A 168 -13.14 8.13 -5.11
C GLY A 168 -12.92 6.78 -5.82
N LEU A 169 -11.65 6.36 -6.01
CA LEU A 169 -11.36 5.02 -6.54
C LEU A 169 -12.05 3.94 -5.69
N PRO A 170 -12.49 2.80 -6.27
CA PRO A 170 -13.15 1.77 -5.49
C PRO A 170 -12.30 1.29 -4.30
N THR A 171 -12.92 1.11 -3.12
CA THR A 171 -12.22 0.75 -1.87
C THR A 171 -11.41 -0.54 -1.99
N PHE A 172 -11.84 -1.49 -2.82
CA PHE A 172 -11.10 -2.75 -3.03
C PHE A 172 -9.80 -2.57 -3.84
N PHE A 173 -9.61 -1.44 -4.53
CA PHE A 173 -8.51 -1.23 -5.46
C PHE A 173 -7.14 -1.45 -4.79
N PHE A 174 -6.98 -0.95 -3.56
CA PHE A 174 -5.75 -1.04 -2.77
C PHE A 174 -5.66 -2.27 -1.85
N SER A 175 -6.74 -3.05 -1.72
CA SER A 175 -6.82 -4.15 -0.75
C SER A 175 -5.75 -5.24 -0.95
N HIS A 176 -5.31 -5.45 -2.19
CA HIS A 176 -4.31 -6.43 -2.55
C HIS A 176 -2.93 -6.16 -1.94
N PHE A 177 -2.63 -4.92 -1.53
CA PHE A 177 -1.38 -4.60 -0.85
C PHE A 177 -1.26 -5.29 0.52
N SER A 178 -2.37 -5.77 1.10
CA SER A 178 -2.35 -6.60 2.31
C SER A 178 -1.71 -7.98 2.10
N LEU A 179 -1.62 -8.43 0.85
CA LEU A 179 -0.97 -9.69 0.48
C LEU A 179 0.55 -9.55 0.37
N VAL A 180 1.07 -8.32 0.29
CA VAL A 180 2.50 -8.03 0.28
C VAL A 180 3.04 -8.17 1.70
N ARG A 181 4.07 -9.00 1.88
CA ARG A 181 4.76 -9.17 3.17
C ARG A 181 5.98 -8.29 3.25
N THR A 182 6.20 -7.72 4.42
CA THR A 182 7.36 -6.89 4.72
C THR A 182 8.48 -7.72 5.34
N HIS A 183 9.60 -7.08 5.65
CA HIS A 183 10.74 -7.70 6.32
C HIS A 183 10.97 -7.12 7.73
N TYR A 184 9.90 -6.62 8.35
CA TYR A 184 9.93 -6.04 9.68
C TYR A 184 8.80 -6.58 10.56
N TYR A 185 8.97 -6.41 11.86
CA TYR A 185 8.12 -7.00 12.90
C TYR A 185 7.58 -5.90 13.83
N LEU A 186 6.28 -5.92 14.07
CA LEU A 186 5.62 -4.94 14.93
C LEU A 186 5.98 -5.21 16.40
N ASP A 187 6.40 -4.17 17.11
CA ASP A 187 6.71 -4.17 18.54
C ASP A 187 7.72 -5.24 19.00
N ALA A 188 8.60 -5.67 18.09
CA ALA A 188 9.72 -6.55 18.42
C ALA A 188 10.68 -5.88 19.41
N ASN A 189 11.44 -6.67 20.17
CA ASN A 189 12.39 -6.11 21.13
C ASN A 189 13.54 -5.39 20.40
N LEU A 190 13.93 -4.23 20.92
CA LEU A 190 15.11 -3.50 20.43
C LEU A 190 16.38 -4.34 20.62
N SER A 191 17.18 -4.43 19.56
CA SER A 191 18.43 -5.19 19.55
C SER A 191 19.42 -4.69 20.60
N LYS A 192 19.99 -5.62 21.36
CA LYS A 192 20.99 -5.31 22.39
C LYS A 192 22.43 -5.43 21.90
N THR A 193 22.65 -5.77 20.62
CA THR A 193 23.98 -5.95 20.03
C THR A 193 24.88 -4.73 20.20
N GLU A 194 24.37 -3.54 19.90
CA GLU A 194 25.10 -2.29 20.11
C GLU A 194 24.69 -1.61 21.42
N TRP A 195 25.63 -0.87 22.00
CA TRP A 195 25.35 -0.02 23.17
C TRP A 195 24.40 1.12 22.81
N THR A 196 24.66 1.80 21.70
CA THR A 196 23.84 2.88 21.13
C THR A 196 23.72 2.72 19.62
N TYR A 197 22.65 3.27 19.04
CA TYR A 197 22.42 3.31 17.61
C TYR A 197 22.28 4.77 17.15
N PRO A 198 22.85 5.14 15.99
CA PRO A 198 22.61 6.45 15.41
C PRO A 198 21.12 6.65 15.09
N VAL A 199 20.60 7.84 15.43
CA VAL A 199 19.22 8.21 15.16
C VAL A 199 19.11 9.05 13.90
N LEU A 200 18.11 8.75 13.08
CA LEU A 200 17.71 9.54 11.91
C LEU A 200 16.27 10.04 12.08
N ILE A 201 16.06 11.31 11.78
CA ILE A 201 14.72 11.89 11.66
C ILE A 201 14.34 11.90 10.19
N PHE A 202 13.25 11.22 9.85
CA PHE A 202 12.71 11.18 8.50
C PHE A 202 11.42 11.98 8.43
N ASN A 203 11.43 13.06 7.66
CA ASN A 203 10.24 13.84 7.37
C ASN A 203 9.53 13.28 6.14
N GLN A 204 8.27 12.89 6.27
CA GLN A 204 7.49 12.35 5.16
C GLN A 204 7.11 13.46 4.16
N GLY A 205 7.14 13.12 2.87
CA GLY A 205 6.67 14.02 1.83
C GLY A 205 5.17 14.27 1.92
N SER A 206 4.72 15.43 1.41
CA SER A 206 3.31 15.79 1.29
C SER A 206 2.51 14.72 0.52
N ILE A 207 1.32 14.37 1.03
CA ILE A 207 0.44 13.31 0.50
C ILE A 207 1.11 11.92 0.57
N GLY A 208 2.12 11.79 1.44
CA GLY A 208 2.81 10.55 1.70
C GLY A 208 1.98 9.62 2.58
N LEU A 209 1.98 8.33 2.26
CA LEU A 209 1.62 7.32 3.25
C LEU A 209 2.88 6.96 4.03
N PRO A 210 2.77 6.67 5.35
CA PRO A 210 3.90 6.15 6.12
C PRO A 210 4.57 4.92 5.45
N SER A 211 3.80 4.13 4.72
CA SER A 211 4.29 2.97 3.96
C SER A 211 5.08 3.30 2.68
N LEU A 212 5.01 4.52 2.12
CA LEU A 212 5.71 4.85 0.87
C LEU A 212 7.24 4.72 0.98
N ASN A 213 7.78 4.83 2.19
CA ASN A 213 9.22 4.75 2.44
C ASN A 213 9.63 3.45 3.14
N THR A 214 8.75 2.46 3.25
CA THR A 214 9.04 1.19 3.95
C THR A 214 10.36 0.55 3.52
N VAL A 215 10.66 0.50 2.22
CA VAL A 215 11.91 -0.08 1.70
C VAL A 215 13.15 0.64 2.24
N LEU A 216 13.13 1.97 2.25
CA LEU A 216 14.24 2.77 2.75
C LEU A 216 14.35 2.64 4.27
N MET A 217 13.23 2.75 4.99
CA MET A 217 13.21 2.71 6.45
C MET A 217 13.69 1.34 6.98
N GLN A 218 13.22 0.24 6.39
CA GLN A 218 13.66 -1.10 6.78
C GLN A 218 15.15 -1.32 6.47
N ASP A 219 15.66 -0.78 5.36
CA ASP A 219 17.05 -0.97 4.98
C ASP A 219 17.98 -0.17 5.90
N LEU A 220 17.63 1.07 6.23
CA LEU A 220 18.33 1.86 7.24
C LEU A 220 18.34 1.17 8.61
N ALA A 221 17.18 0.69 9.08
CA ALA A 221 17.11 -0.04 10.34
C ALA A 221 17.93 -1.32 10.33
N SER A 222 17.92 -2.08 9.22
CA SER A 222 18.75 -3.28 9.08
C SER A 222 20.25 -2.98 9.13
N ASN A 223 20.65 -1.75 8.78
CA ASN A 223 22.03 -1.27 8.82
C ASN A 223 22.41 -0.61 10.16
N GLY A 224 21.57 -0.71 11.19
CA GLY A 224 21.91 -0.25 12.54
C GLY A 224 21.44 1.17 12.89
N PHE A 225 20.49 1.75 12.15
CA PHE A 225 19.92 3.06 12.46
C PHE A 225 18.57 2.94 13.18
N ILE A 226 18.31 3.81 14.15
CA ILE A 226 16.94 4.04 14.62
C ILE A 226 16.37 5.20 13.80
N VAL A 227 15.25 4.99 13.11
CA VAL A 227 14.65 5.99 12.22
C VAL A 227 13.27 6.38 12.71
N PHE A 228 13.07 7.66 13.03
CA PHE A 228 11.78 8.23 13.42
C PHE A 228 11.15 8.90 12.20
N ALA A 229 10.14 8.24 11.61
CA ALA A 229 9.38 8.77 10.48
C ALA A 229 8.16 9.56 11.00
N ILE A 230 8.21 10.88 10.88
CA ILE A 230 7.22 11.81 11.45
C ILE A 230 6.13 12.10 10.42
N GLY A 231 4.87 12.00 10.85
CA GLY A 231 3.68 12.35 10.08
C GLY A 231 3.03 13.64 10.56
N HIS A 232 2.65 14.51 9.62
CA HIS A 232 2.02 15.80 9.87
C HIS A 232 0.52 15.76 9.52
N SER A 233 -0.36 16.22 10.42
CA SER A 233 -1.82 16.00 10.32
C SER A 233 -2.45 16.61 9.07
N ASP A 234 -1.88 17.70 8.57
CA ASP A 234 -2.36 18.44 7.39
C ASP A 234 -1.80 17.93 6.05
N HIS A 235 -0.94 16.91 6.05
CA HIS A 235 -0.26 16.43 4.84
C HIS A 235 -0.26 14.92 4.65
N ILE A 236 -0.83 14.14 5.57
CA ILE A 236 -1.02 12.70 5.40
C ILE A 236 -2.48 12.30 5.61
N PRO A 237 -2.94 11.20 5.00
CA PRO A 237 -4.36 10.87 4.98
C PRO A 237 -4.88 10.29 6.30
N PHE A 238 -3.98 9.74 7.12
CA PHE A 238 -4.32 9.21 8.43
C PHE A 238 -3.08 9.06 9.31
N PHE A 239 -3.30 8.97 10.62
CA PHE A 239 -2.34 8.53 11.62
C PHE A 239 -2.66 7.12 12.11
N VAL A 240 -1.61 6.38 12.49
CA VAL A 240 -1.74 5.11 13.20
C VAL A 240 -1.30 5.33 14.65
N LYS A 241 -2.15 4.92 15.59
CA LYS A 241 -1.89 4.98 17.03
C LYS A 241 -1.21 3.70 17.53
N PRO A 242 -0.60 3.69 18.72
CA PRO A 242 0.11 2.53 19.25
C PRO A 242 -0.78 1.30 19.44
N ASP A 243 -2.08 1.49 19.64
CA ASP A 243 -3.08 0.42 19.75
C ASP A 243 -3.58 -0.09 18.38
N GLY A 244 -3.04 0.43 17.29
CA GLY A 244 -3.43 0.10 15.92
C GLY A 244 -4.69 0.83 15.42
N THR A 245 -5.31 1.69 16.25
CA THR A 245 -6.43 2.51 15.80
C THR A 245 -5.96 3.62 14.84
N ILE A 246 -6.84 4.01 13.92
CA ILE A 246 -6.52 4.98 12.86
C ILE A 246 -7.28 6.29 13.11
N ARG A 247 -6.55 7.41 13.12
CA ARG A 247 -7.16 8.75 13.00
C ARG A 247 -7.13 9.15 11.53
N ALA A 248 -8.28 9.15 10.88
CA ALA A 248 -8.42 9.57 9.49
C ALA A 248 -8.63 11.09 9.38
N PHE A 249 -8.06 11.70 8.36
CA PHE A 249 -8.33 13.09 7.99
C PHE A 249 -9.31 13.12 6.82
N ASP A 250 -10.28 14.03 6.82
CA ASP A 250 -11.28 14.09 5.74
C ASP A 250 -10.82 15.04 4.62
N PRO A 251 -10.52 14.54 3.40
CA PRO A 251 -10.12 15.38 2.27
C PRO A 251 -11.23 16.34 1.80
N ALA A 252 -12.48 16.09 2.19
CA ALA A 252 -13.60 17.00 1.93
C ALA A 252 -13.72 18.12 2.97
N SER A 253 -12.98 18.07 4.09
CA SER A 253 -13.03 19.11 5.11
C SER A 253 -12.51 20.44 4.56
N GLU A 254 -13.22 21.53 4.88
CA GLU A 254 -12.86 22.87 4.43
C GLU A 254 -11.44 23.26 4.89
N ALA A 255 -11.08 22.88 6.11
CA ALA A 255 -9.77 23.13 6.69
C ALA A 255 -8.64 22.45 5.90
N LEU A 256 -8.78 21.16 5.57
CA LEU A 256 -7.77 20.44 4.79
C LEU A 256 -7.72 20.92 3.33
N GLN A 257 -8.86 21.24 2.71
CA GLN A 257 -8.89 21.82 1.37
C GLN A 257 -8.29 23.23 1.31
N ALA A 258 -8.49 24.05 2.34
CA ALA A 258 -7.81 25.34 2.46
C ALA A 258 -6.29 25.14 2.49
N LYS A 259 -5.81 24.15 3.26
CA LYS A 259 -4.39 23.80 3.34
C LYS A 259 -3.80 23.28 2.03
N MET A 260 -4.51 22.40 1.33
CA MET A 260 -4.07 21.91 0.01
C MET A 260 -3.94 23.05 -1.01
N ARG A 261 -4.86 24.03 -0.98
CA ARG A 261 -4.81 25.23 -1.84
C ARG A 261 -3.66 26.17 -1.53
N GLU A 262 -3.12 26.18 -0.31
CA GLU A 262 -1.90 26.93 0.00
C GLU A 262 -0.74 26.44 -0.90
N ASN A 263 -0.67 25.14 -1.18
CA ASN A 263 0.40 24.53 -1.97
C ASN A 263 0.26 24.67 -3.52
N ASP A 264 -0.81 25.26 -4.07
CA ASP A 264 -1.06 25.39 -5.52
C ASP A 264 -0.22 26.50 -6.22
N GLY A 265 1.02 26.68 -5.78
CA GLY A 265 1.98 27.60 -6.38
C GLY A 265 2.63 27.06 -7.67
N PRO A 266 3.21 27.91 -8.54
CA PRO A 266 3.87 27.45 -9.76
C PRO A 266 5.07 26.54 -9.45
N GLU A 267 5.14 25.41 -10.14
CA GLU A 267 6.21 24.40 -10.03
C GLU A 267 7.59 25.00 -10.36
N VAL A 268 8.52 25.00 -9.39
CA VAL A 268 9.89 25.52 -9.59
C VAL A 268 10.82 24.38 -10.01
N ARG A 269 11.15 24.28 -11.31
CA ARG A 269 11.90 23.15 -11.90
C ARG A 269 13.42 23.38 -12.10
N SER A 270 14.10 24.34 -11.47
CA SER A 270 15.55 24.51 -11.64
C SER A 270 16.35 24.86 -10.38
N THR A 271 17.55 24.28 -10.27
CA THR A 271 18.36 24.16 -9.04
C THR A 271 19.34 25.31 -8.78
N ALA A 272 19.78 26.07 -9.79
CA ALA A 272 20.77 27.14 -9.57
C ALA A 272 20.17 28.48 -9.07
N LYS A 273 18.84 28.64 -9.16
CA LYS A 273 18.09 29.81 -8.62
C LYS A 273 17.19 29.44 -7.44
N GLN A 274 17.33 28.22 -6.92
CA GLN A 274 16.38 27.62 -5.99
C GLN A 274 16.21 28.44 -4.72
N GLU A 275 17.30 28.92 -4.11
CA GLU A 275 17.21 29.69 -2.88
C GLU A 275 16.57 31.07 -3.10
N LEU A 276 16.94 31.77 -4.18
CA LEU A 276 16.35 33.08 -4.50
C LEU A 276 14.88 32.95 -4.93
N LEU A 277 14.54 31.93 -5.71
CA LEU A 277 13.17 31.67 -6.14
C LEU A 277 12.32 31.15 -4.98
N LEU A 278 12.88 30.32 -4.09
CA LEU A 278 12.22 29.88 -2.86
C LEU A 278 11.98 31.07 -1.92
N ARG A 279 12.98 31.93 -1.70
CA ARG A 279 12.81 33.16 -0.90
C ARG A 279 11.72 34.04 -1.50
N LYS A 280 11.76 34.33 -2.81
CA LYS A 280 10.71 35.09 -3.51
C LYS A 280 9.34 34.41 -3.49
N PHE A 281 9.31 33.08 -3.55
CA PHE A 281 8.09 32.28 -3.47
C PHE A 281 7.48 32.36 -2.06
N LEU A 282 8.28 32.19 -1.02
CA LEU A 282 7.86 32.29 0.37
C LEU A 282 7.40 33.71 0.73
N GLU A 283 8.10 34.74 0.23
CA GLU A 283 7.68 36.15 0.34
C GLU A 283 6.33 36.40 -0.34
N LYS A 284 6.09 35.78 -1.51
CA LYS A 284 4.85 35.95 -2.27
C LYS A 284 3.69 35.09 -1.76
N ASN A 285 3.98 34.03 -1.02
CA ASN A 285 3.01 33.07 -0.48
C ASN A 285 3.21 32.90 1.04
N PRO A 286 2.88 33.94 1.84
CA PRO A 286 3.09 33.91 3.29
C PRO A 286 2.27 32.80 3.99
N HIS A 287 1.23 32.28 3.35
CA HIS A 287 0.49 31.12 3.83
C HIS A 287 1.32 29.83 3.79
N ASN A 288 2.22 29.67 2.82
CA ASN A 288 3.05 28.45 2.64
C ASN A 288 4.15 28.34 3.69
N GLN A 289 4.50 29.45 4.32
CA GLN A 289 5.39 29.45 5.48
C GLN A 289 4.74 28.77 6.69
N LYS A 290 3.41 28.82 6.84
CA LYS A 290 2.73 28.29 8.04
C LYS A 290 2.86 26.77 8.15
N SER A 291 2.70 26.05 7.04
CA SER A 291 2.88 24.58 7.03
C SER A 291 4.33 24.19 7.30
N LEU A 292 5.29 24.91 6.71
CA LEU A 292 6.71 24.69 6.98
C LEU A 292 7.06 24.91 8.45
N PHE A 293 6.63 26.01 9.06
CA PHE A 293 6.88 26.28 10.48
C PHE A 293 6.22 25.23 11.37
N ARG A 294 5.01 24.79 11.04
CA ARG A 294 4.36 23.68 11.74
C ARG A 294 5.19 22.40 11.66
N TRP A 295 5.71 22.04 10.50
CA TRP A 295 6.56 20.86 10.38
C TRP A 295 7.82 20.98 11.23
N VAL A 296 8.44 22.17 11.28
CA VAL A 296 9.58 22.44 12.15
C VAL A 296 9.22 22.27 13.62
N GLU A 297 8.06 22.80 14.05
CA GLU A 297 7.57 22.63 15.42
C GLU A 297 7.24 21.17 15.74
N ASP A 298 6.60 20.43 14.83
CA ASP A 298 6.29 19.01 15.00
C ASP A 298 7.55 18.16 15.10
N ILE A 299 8.55 18.44 14.27
CA ILE A 299 9.86 17.77 14.31
C ILE A 299 10.57 18.09 15.62
N SER A 300 10.58 19.36 16.04
CA SER A 300 11.21 19.78 17.29
C SER A 300 10.56 19.10 18.48
N PHE A 301 9.22 19.08 18.54
CA PHE A 301 8.47 18.41 19.60
C PHE A 301 8.71 16.89 19.61
N ALA A 302 8.78 16.25 18.44
CA ALA A 302 9.09 14.82 18.36
C ALA A 302 10.53 14.52 18.83
N ILE A 303 11.48 15.42 18.61
CA ILE A 303 12.85 15.30 19.13
C ILE A 303 12.85 15.42 20.67
N ASP A 304 12.10 16.35 21.24
CA ASP A 304 11.96 16.47 22.70
C ASP A 304 11.35 15.20 23.32
N GLU A 305 10.32 14.63 22.68
CA GLU A 305 9.72 13.36 23.10
C GLU A 305 10.69 12.18 22.94
N LEU A 306 11.56 12.18 21.93
CA LEU A 306 12.61 11.20 21.78
C LEU A 306 13.60 11.25 22.96
N GLU A 307 14.05 12.43 23.39
CA GLU A 307 14.92 12.55 24.57
C GLU A 307 14.25 11.95 25.82
N ARG A 308 12.92 12.13 25.95
CA ARG A 308 12.12 11.49 27.00
C ARG A 308 12.06 9.96 26.85
N LEU A 309 11.96 9.44 25.63
CA LEU A 309 11.97 7.99 25.35
C LEU A 309 13.35 7.34 25.52
N ASN A 310 14.43 8.11 25.38
CA ASN A 310 15.80 7.66 25.63
C ASN A 310 16.20 7.71 27.12
N SER A 311 15.39 8.37 27.95
CA SER A 311 15.62 8.50 29.39
C SER A 311 14.64 7.67 30.24
N GLY A 312 14.97 7.47 31.52
CA GLY A 312 14.05 6.92 32.51
C GLY A 312 13.67 5.45 32.32
N LYS A 313 12.48 5.17 31.77
CA LYS A 313 11.96 3.82 31.47
C LYS A 313 11.44 3.72 30.04
N GLY A 314 11.87 4.61 29.16
CA GLY A 314 11.44 4.61 27.76
C GLY A 314 12.00 3.42 26.98
N PHE A 315 11.40 3.15 25.82
CA PHE A 315 11.73 1.98 25.00
C PHE A 315 13.18 1.99 24.50
N PHE A 316 13.73 3.18 24.25
CA PHE A 316 15.08 3.36 23.71
C PHE A 316 16.12 3.68 24.80
N ILE A 317 15.84 3.39 26.07
CA ILE A 317 16.65 3.85 27.20
C ILE A 317 18.17 3.62 27.01
N GLY A 318 18.92 4.72 26.94
CA GLY A 318 20.37 4.72 26.79
C GLY A 318 20.88 4.11 25.48
N LYS A 319 20.02 3.93 24.48
CA LYS A 319 20.33 3.32 23.19
C LYS A 319 20.15 4.26 22.00
N ALA A 320 19.38 5.33 22.14
CA ALA A 320 19.18 6.34 21.10
C ALA A 320 20.03 7.61 21.36
#